data_AF-A0A7C6BJZ7-F1
#
_entry.id   AF-A0A7C6BJZ7-F1
#
_cell.length_a   1.000
_cell.length_b   1.000
_cell.length_c   1.000
_cell.angle_alpha   90.00
_cell.angle_beta   90.00
_cell.angle_gamma   90.00
#
_symmetry.space_group_name_H-M   'P 1'
#
loop_
_entity.id
_entity.type
_entity.pdbx_description
1 polymer ?
#
loop_
_entity_poly.entity_id
_entity_poly.type
_entity_poly.pdbx_seq_one_letter_code
_entity_poly.pdbx_strand_id
1 'polypeptide(L)'
;MLNKPNFVFRTPLRSLALLLVLLISFAALASVLNMYLALEQAVKEVDETIFTLAYADISGPEGTYDWMRQIVRDDKPSLLQTVLDSGMLRAGLKQPAQNLSGYTQDVWPVLSREYDPLDANSQFDQPYNYGLLVMTVEQITQEDHPAFYYPPMDSEDYNLYAATRTFYILTAKIEETLLLNPDFEAPDVMQISTALNTPDGKCVFEQGGRYVIAGQFHGVFPRLVEDITSAPYTDDVRKLGLYIDPEDEPTFHIGSVTRDRFTQTGEDIYDEATGYVYYVEDPAYASFIRLKDTGLEATDEKDITRLDTLLQDMDFNMRSLPVLAADAVEALFPFHQKTAYISEGRGFSGEDISAHNKVVLVPASLAQKNSLKIGDRLHLSLTQGMFSLHNPEGGSGEHMYYLPIGQGYQAPVEADTYTVVGIYNAPMWDVLPRSLMMNCLIVPLSQGKGVHDLSAI
;
A
#
# COMPACT_ATOMS: atom_id res chain seq x y z
N MET A 1 2.12 36.31 -98.66
CA MET A 1 0.98 35.60 -98.02
C MET A 1 1.39 34.13 -97.93
N LEU A 2 1.47 33.42 -96.81
CA LEU A 2 1.01 33.60 -95.44
C LEU A 2 1.93 32.74 -94.52
N ASN A 3 2.15 33.24 -93.30
CA ASN A 3 2.97 32.68 -92.22
C ASN A 3 2.60 31.25 -91.82
N LYS A 4 3.60 30.43 -91.46
CA LYS A 4 3.43 29.24 -90.60
C LYS A 4 4.12 29.48 -89.24
N PRO A 5 3.42 29.95 -88.19
CA PRO A 5 3.99 30.17 -86.88
C PRO A 5 3.75 28.95 -85.96
N ASN A 6 4.20 27.74 -86.34
CA ASN A 6 3.88 26.53 -85.55
C ASN A 6 5.08 25.87 -84.85
N PHE A 7 6.28 26.45 -84.93
CA PHE A 7 7.48 25.87 -84.34
C PHE A 7 8.05 26.60 -83.10
N VAL A 8 7.63 27.85 -82.83
CA VAL A 8 8.15 28.63 -81.69
C VAL A 8 7.34 28.42 -80.40
N PHE A 9 6.12 27.89 -80.47
CA PHE A 9 5.23 27.72 -79.32
C PHE A 9 5.26 26.34 -78.64
N ARG A 10 5.95 25.34 -79.21
CA ARG A 10 5.92 23.96 -78.65
C ARG A 10 6.80 23.77 -77.41
N THR A 11 7.91 24.51 -77.31
CA THR A 11 8.82 24.48 -76.17
C THR A 11 8.24 25.18 -74.93
N PRO A 12 7.71 26.42 -75.02
CA PRO A 12 7.14 27.09 -73.85
C PRO A 12 5.86 26.42 -73.35
N LEU A 13 5.02 25.84 -74.22
CA LEU A 13 3.82 25.09 -73.78
C LEU A 13 4.18 23.80 -73.02
N ARG A 14 5.25 23.10 -73.42
CA ARG A 14 5.71 21.91 -72.70
C ARG A 14 6.34 22.27 -71.36
N SER A 15 7.12 23.36 -71.31
CA SER A 15 7.66 23.90 -70.05
C SER A 15 6.55 24.39 -69.12
N LEU A 16 5.51 25.03 -69.65
CA LEU A 16 4.34 25.46 -68.87
C LEU A 16 3.54 24.26 -68.35
N ALA A 17 3.35 23.22 -69.17
CA ALA A 17 2.68 21.99 -68.76
C ALA A 17 3.47 21.25 -67.66
N LEU A 18 4.81 21.18 -67.78
CA LEU A 18 5.67 20.60 -66.74
C LEU A 18 5.62 21.42 -65.45
N LEU A 19 5.66 22.75 -65.53
CA LEU A 19 5.51 23.64 -64.37
C LEU A 19 4.14 23.47 -63.69
N LEU A 20 3.07 23.32 -64.47
CA LEU A 20 1.73 23.03 -63.96
C LEU A 20 1.67 21.67 -63.25
N VAL A 21 2.25 20.63 -63.85
CA VAL A 21 2.34 19.31 -63.20
C VAL A 21 3.14 19.40 -61.90
N LEU A 22 4.26 20.12 -61.90
CA LEU A 22 5.11 20.28 -60.72
C LEU A 22 4.41 21.08 -59.62
N LEU A 23 3.65 22.13 -59.98
CA LEU A 23 2.78 22.87 -59.07
C LEU A 23 1.67 22.00 -58.48
N ILE A 24 1.02 21.16 -59.30
CA ILE A 24 -0.01 20.23 -58.85
C ILE A 24 0.59 19.19 -57.91
N SER A 25 1.78 18.65 -58.21
CA SER A 25 2.49 17.72 -57.34
C SER A 25 2.90 18.37 -56.01
N PHE A 26 3.36 19.62 -56.03
CA PHE A 26 3.71 20.36 -54.82
C PHE A 26 2.48 20.66 -53.96
N ALA A 27 1.36 21.03 -54.58
CA ALA A 27 0.08 21.23 -53.90
C ALA A 27 -0.42 19.91 -53.27
N ALA A 28 -0.33 18.80 -53.98
CA ALA A 28 -0.69 17.48 -53.45
C ALA A 28 0.19 17.08 -52.26
N LEU A 29 1.51 17.31 -52.34
CA LEU A 29 2.44 17.03 -51.24
C LEU A 29 2.13 17.91 -50.01
N ALA A 30 1.85 19.20 -50.21
CA ALA A 30 1.47 20.12 -49.15
C ALA A 30 0.13 19.73 -48.50
N SER A 31 -0.84 19.26 -49.29
CA SER A 31 -2.10 18.73 -48.76
C SER A 31 -1.90 17.46 -47.93
N VAL A 32 -1.04 16.54 -48.36
CA VAL A 32 -0.69 15.33 -47.60
C VAL A 32 0.01 15.69 -46.29
N LEU A 33 0.95 16.65 -46.32
CA LEU A 33 1.66 17.09 -45.12
C LEU A 33 0.71 17.78 -44.12
N ASN A 34 -0.21 18.61 -44.60
CA ASN A 34 -1.23 19.23 -43.75
C ASN A 34 -2.21 18.19 -43.18
N MET A 35 -2.59 17.16 -43.96
CA MET A 35 -3.38 16.05 -43.44
C MET A 35 -2.62 15.28 -42.37
N TYR A 36 -1.32 15.04 -42.55
CA TYR A 36 -0.49 14.36 -41.56
C TYR A 36 -0.39 15.17 -40.26
N LEU A 37 -0.11 16.48 -40.35
CA LEU A 37 -0.06 17.37 -39.18
C LEU A 37 -1.42 17.48 -38.48
N ALA A 38 -2.52 17.56 -39.24
CA ALA A 38 -3.86 17.58 -38.68
C ALA A 38 -4.24 16.24 -38.04
N LEU A 39 -3.78 15.12 -38.61
CA LEU A 39 -3.97 13.78 -38.03
C LEU A 39 -3.14 13.63 -36.75
N GLU A 40 -1.88 14.09 -36.74
CA GLU A 40 -1.02 14.08 -35.56
C GLU A 40 -1.62 14.95 -34.45
N GLN A 41 -2.15 16.12 -34.79
CA GLN A 41 -2.82 17.00 -33.84
C GLN A 41 -4.16 16.42 -33.36
N ALA A 42 -4.94 15.78 -34.23
CA ALA A 42 -6.17 15.09 -33.85
C ALA A 42 -5.89 13.85 -33.00
N VAL A 43 -4.83 13.08 -33.29
CA VAL A 43 -4.38 11.95 -32.47
C VAL A 43 -3.91 12.46 -31.11
N LYS A 44 -3.20 13.58 -31.05
CA LYS A 44 -2.79 14.21 -29.79
C LYS A 44 -3.97 14.74 -28.99
N GLU A 45 -4.94 15.40 -29.61
CA GLU A 45 -6.19 15.82 -28.96
C GLU A 45 -7.00 14.62 -28.48
N VAL A 46 -7.01 13.53 -29.26
CA VAL A 46 -7.65 12.27 -28.89
C VAL A 46 -6.91 11.58 -27.74
N ASP A 47 -5.58 11.55 -27.71
CA ASP A 47 -4.79 11.02 -26.58
C ASP A 47 -4.92 11.89 -25.32
N GLU A 48 -5.08 13.21 -25.47
CA GLU A 48 -5.35 14.14 -24.37
C GLU A 48 -6.81 14.04 -23.86
N THR A 49 -7.73 13.48 -24.65
CA THR A 49 -9.16 13.28 -24.27
C THR A 49 -9.55 11.83 -23.98
N ILE A 50 -8.73 10.86 -24.38
CA ILE A 50 -8.90 9.44 -24.06
C ILE A 50 -8.24 9.19 -22.70
N PHE A 51 -9.09 8.88 -21.73
CA PHE A 51 -8.67 8.50 -20.40
C PHE A 51 -8.61 6.98 -20.32
N THR A 52 -7.44 6.44 -19.99
CA THR A 52 -7.34 5.05 -19.52
C THR A 52 -7.19 5.12 -18.02
N LEU A 53 -8.16 4.59 -17.29
CA LEU A 53 -8.08 4.47 -15.84
C LEU A 53 -7.83 3.00 -15.51
N ALA A 54 -6.62 2.69 -15.05
CA ALA A 54 -6.44 1.50 -14.25
C ALA A 54 -7.22 1.71 -12.93
N TYR A 55 -8.22 0.86 -12.69
CA TYR A 55 -8.95 0.84 -11.42
C TYR A 55 -8.57 -0.43 -10.66
N ALA A 56 -8.46 -0.30 -9.34
CA ALA A 56 -8.36 -1.45 -8.46
C ALA A 56 -9.64 -2.27 -8.58
N ASP A 57 -9.52 -3.52 -9.02
CA ASP A 57 -10.65 -4.43 -9.00
C ASP A 57 -10.99 -4.78 -7.54
N ILE A 58 -12.07 -4.17 -7.03
CA ILE A 58 -12.61 -4.42 -5.70
C ILE A 58 -13.50 -5.68 -5.65
N SER A 59 -13.60 -6.45 -6.75
CA SER A 59 -14.36 -7.71 -6.80
C SER A 59 -13.65 -8.92 -6.17
N GLY A 60 -12.83 -8.66 -5.14
CA GLY A 60 -12.22 -9.70 -4.32
C GLY A 60 -13.27 -10.69 -3.75
N PRO A 61 -12.82 -11.90 -3.35
CA PRO A 61 -13.69 -13.02 -3.02
C PRO A 61 -14.83 -12.64 -2.07
N GLU A 62 -16.01 -13.23 -2.31
CA GLU A 62 -17.21 -13.05 -1.49
C GLU A 62 -16.94 -13.46 -0.04
N GLY A 63 -16.54 -12.50 0.79
CA GLY A 63 -16.30 -12.71 2.20
C GLY A 63 -16.09 -11.37 2.90
N THR A 64 -17.00 -11.07 3.83
CA THR A 64 -16.80 -10.18 4.99
C THR A 64 -16.46 -8.72 4.71
N TYR A 65 -17.49 -7.94 4.35
CA TYR A 65 -17.92 -6.65 4.95
C TYR A 65 -18.74 -5.88 3.91
N ASP A 66 -20.05 -6.08 3.97
CA ASP A 66 -21.04 -5.55 3.02
C ASP A 66 -21.10 -4.00 3.08
N TRP A 67 -20.84 -3.39 4.23
CA TRP A 67 -20.89 -1.93 4.42
C TRP A 67 -19.80 -1.18 3.63
N MET A 68 -18.59 -1.75 3.45
CA MET A 68 -17.55 -1.16 2.58
C MET A 68 -17.96 -1.21 1.10
N ARG A 69 -18.67 -2.25 0.67
CA ARG A 69 -19.27 -2.30 -0.68
C ARG A 69 -20.42 -1.31 -0.79
N GLN A 70 -21.17 -1.13 0.30
CA GLN A 70 -22.35 -0.28 0.35
C GLN A 70 -22.00 1.20 0.22
N ILE A 71 -20.92 1.68 0.85
CA ILE A 71 -20.46 3.08 0.70
C ILE A 71 -20.02 3.38 -0.74
N VAL A 72 -19.36 2.42 -1.42
CA VAL A 72 -18.95 2.57 -2.83
C VAL A 72 -20.16 2.46 -3.79
N ARG A 73 -21.24 1.78 -3.39
CA ARG A 73 -22.47 1.64 -4.19
C ARG A 73 -23.48 2.77 -3.96
N ASP A 74 -23.59 3.25 -2.73
CA ASP A 74 -24.73 4.07 -2.29
C ASP A 74 -24.40 5.56 -2.26
N ASP A 75 -23.11 5.96 -2.18
CA ASP A 75 -22.74 7.38 -2.18
C ASP A 75 -21.84 7.77 -3.38
N LYS A 76 -22.51 8.37 -4.36
CA LYS A 76 -22.06 8.90 -5.67
C LYS A 76 -21.97 7.85 -6.78
N PRO A 77 -22.44 8.17 -8.00
CA PRO A 77 -22.02 7.38 -9.16
C PRO A 77 -20.50 7.45 -9.16
N SER A 78 -19.87 6.29 -8.99
CA SER A 78 -18.41 6.20 -9.05
C SER A 78 -17.95 7.02 -10.25
N LEU A 79 -16.87 7.79 -10.10
CA LEU A 79 -16.29 8.52 -11.23
C LEU A 79 -16.15 7.58 -12.45
N LEU A 80 -15.89 6.30 -12.18
CA LEU A 80 -15.97 5.20 -13.14
C LEU A 80 -17.33 5.09 -13.85
N GLN A 81 -18.46 4.99 -13.14
CA GLN A 81 -19.79 4.97 -13.76
C GLN A 81 -20.10 6.25 -14.54
N THR A 82 -19.71 7.42 -14.02
CA THR A 82 -19.90 8.70 -14.74
C THR A 82 -19.05 8.77 -16.02
N VAL A 83 -17.82 8.26 -15.98
CA VAL A 83 -16.91 8.17 -17.14
C VAL A 83 -17.39 7.08 -18.11
N LEU A 84 -17.93 5.96 -17.63
CA LEU A 84 -18.57 4.93 -18.45
C LEU A 84 -19.81 5.47 -19.17
N ASP A 85 -20.68 6.18 -18.45
CA ASP A 85 -21.91 6.77 -18.98
C ASP A 85 -21.63 7.94 -19.94
N SER A 86 -20.48 8.61 -19.79
CA SER A 86 -20.07 9.72 -20.67
C SER A 86 -19.70 9.27 -22.09
N GLY A 87 -19.49 7.96 -22.32
CA GLY A 87 -19.02 7.42 -23.60
C GLY A 87 -17.56 7.77 -23.95
N MET A 88 -16.82 8.40 -23.02
CA MET A 88 -15.40 8.75 -23.20
C MET A 88 -14.46 7.53 -23.09
N LEU A 89 -14.92 6.43 -22.48
CA LEU A 89 -14.19 5.16 -22.46
C LEU A 89 -14.46 4.37 -23.75
N ARG A 90 -13.44 4.20 -24.60
CA ARG A 90 -13.49 3.17 -25.66
C ARG A 90 -13.43 1.79 -25.00
N ALA A 91 -14.33 0.90 -25.41
CA ALA A 91 -14.50 -0.47 -24.92
C ALA A 91 -13.28 -1.43 -25.04
N GLY A 92 -12.08 -0.92 -25.32
CA GLY A 92 -10.83 -1.69 -25.46
C GLY A 92 -9.70 -1.28 -24.51
N LEU A 93 -9.92 -0.30 -23.62
CA LEU A 93 -8.91 0.22 -22.66
C LEU A 93 -9.37 0.04 -21.21
N LYS A 94 -10.00 -1.10 -20.91
CA LYS A 94 -10.17 -1.59 -19.54
C LYS A 94 -9.01 -2.54 -19.26
N GLN A 95 -7.97 -2.07 -18.58
CA GLN A 95 -6.96 -2.97 -18.04
C GLN A 95 -7.22 -3.10 -16.53
N PRO A 96 -7.62 -4.28 -16.04
CA PRO A 96 -7.70 -4.50 -14.60
C PRO A 96 -6.28 -4.40 -14.05
N ALA A 97 -6.04 -3.45 -13.14
CA ALA A 97 -4.84 -3.51 -12.32
C ALA A 97 -5.10 -4.50 -11.19
N GLN A 98 -4.23 -5.49 -11.04
CA GLN A 98 -4.33 -6.43 -9.95
C GLN A 98 -3.53 -5.92 -8.76
N ASN A 99 -4.20 -5.89 -7.61
CA ASN A 99 -3.62 -5.59 -6.33
C ASN A 99 -2.97 -6.83 -5.75
N LEU A 100 -1.65 -6.77 -5.55
CA LEU A 100 -0.84 -7.86 -5.05
C LEU A 100 -0.01 -7.40 -3.85
N SER A 101 0.44 -8.35 -3.06
CA SER A 101 1.44 -8.14 -2.00
C SER A 101 2.69 -8.93 -2.36
N GLY A 102 3.84 -8.29 -2.39
CA GLY A 102 5.12 -8.90 -2.78
C GLY A 102 6.05 -9.00 -1.60
N TYR A 103 6.20 -10.20 -1.03
CA TYR A 103 7.22 -10.46 -0.02
C TYR A 103 8.59 -10.61 -0.66
N THR A 104 9.61 -10.03 -0.04
CA THR A 104 11.00 -10.15 -0.47
C THR A 104 11.98 -9.94 0.69
N GLN A 105 13.07 -10.70 0.70
CA GLN A 105 14.16 -10.49 1.68
C GLN A 105 15.27 -9.56 1.14
N ASP A 106 15.19 -9.16 -0.13
CA ASP A 106 16.26 -8.44 -0.80
C ASP A 106 16.28 -6.94 -0.44
N VAL A 107 15.17 -6.40 0.04
CA VAL A 107 15.00 -4.98 0.31
C VAL A 107 14.29 -4.71 1.63
N TRP A 108 14.55 -3.52 2.17
CA TRP A 108 13.81 -2.94 3.27
C TRP A 108 12.87 -1.85 2.76
N PRO A 109 11.59 -1.84 3.18
CA PRO A 109 10.66 -0.79 2.82
C PRO A 109 11.12 0.57 3.34
N VAL A 110 10.69 1.60 2.64
CA VAL A 110 10.94 2.98 3.01
C VAL A 110 9.90 3.45 4.03
N LEU A 111 10.36 4.09 5.11
CA LEU A 111 9.51 4.68 6.15
C LEU A 111 9.31 6.19 5.94
N SER A 112 8.17 6.70 6.37
CA SER A 112 7.78 8.11 6.29
C SER A 112 8.73 9.05 7.01
N ARG A 113 9.20 8.63 8.18
CA ARG A 113 10.19 9.35 8.97
C ARG A 113 11.58 9.49 8.34
N GLU A 114 11.93 8.69 7.34
CA GLU A 114 13.23 8.80 6.68
C GLU A 114 13.37 10.07 5.82
N TYR A 115 12.25 10.68 5.44
CA TYR A 115 12.24 11.85 4.56
C TYR A 115 12.13 13.15 5.31
N ASP A 116 11.06 13.29 6.08
CA ASP A 116 10.88 14.40 6.99
C ASP A 116 10.18 13.86 8.23
N PRO A 117 10.86 13.81 9.38
CA PRO A 117 10.24 13.44 10.65
C PRO A 117 8.97 14.26 10.93
N LEU A 118 8.89 15.51 10.46
CA LEU A 118 7.74 16.40 10.66
C LEU A 118 6.55 16.07 9.75
N ASP A 119 6.77 15.43 8.59
CA ASP A 119 5.71 14.94 7.70
C ASP A 119 5.52 13.41 7.83
N ALA A 120 6.17 12.79 8.82
CA ALA A 120 6.05 11.36 9.07
C ALA A 120 4.63 11.00 9.50
N ASN A 121 4.04 10.02 8.83
CA ASN A 121 2.73 9.50 9.17
C ASN A 121 2.86 8.02 9.53
N SER A 122 2.63 7.74 10.81
CA SER A 122 2.71 6.40 11.38
C SER A 122 1.79 5.38 10.70
N GLN A 123 0.72 5.82 10.02
CA GLN A 123 -0.17 4.93 9.25
C GLN A 123 0.52 4.31 8.03
N PHE A 124 1.43 5.03 7.36
CA PHE A 124 2.20 4.48 6.26
C PHE A 124 3.31 3.54 6.73
N ASP A 125 3.76 3.73 7.96
CA ASP A 125 4.83 2.95 8.58
C ASP A 125 4.31 1.74 9.35
N GLN A 126 3.01 1.71 9.67
CA GLN A 126 2.34 0.65 10.44
C GLN A 126 2.56 -0.78 9.87
N PRO A 127 2.64 -0.99 8.55
CA PRO A 127 3.04 -2.29 7.99
C PRO A 127 4.47 -2.71 8.32
N TYR A 128 5.35 -1.73 8.55
CA TYR A 128 6.80 -1.87 8.51
C TYR A 128 7.46 -1.59 9.86
N ASN A 129 6.66 -1.32 10.90
CA ASN A 129 7.11 -1.03 12.25
C ASN A 129 6.86 -2.19 13.23
N TYR A 130 6.65 -3.42 12.72
CA TYR A 130 6.61 -4.59 13.57
C TYR A 130 7.99 -4.92 14.15
N GLY A 131 7.99 -5.54 15.33
CA GLY A 131 9.19 -6.03 15.97
C GLY A 131 8.95 -7.30 16.79
N LEU A 132 10.05 -8.02 17.01
CA LEU A 132 10.13 -9.15 17.92
C LEU A 132 11.32 -8.93 18.87
N LEU A 133 11.02 -8.78 20.16
CA LEU A 133 11.99 -8.37 21.17
C LEU A 133 12.03 -9.38 22.32
N VAL A 134 13.21 -9.57 22.90
CA VAL A 134 13.38 -10.26 24.18
C VAL A 134 13.46 -9.21 25.27
N MET A 135 12.60 -9.33 26.27
CA MET A 135 12.51 -8.37 27.36
C MET A 135 12.41 -9.05 28.73
N THR A 136 12.81 -8.31 29.76
CA THR A 136 12.49 -8.61 31.15
C THR A 136 11.67 -7.47 31.74
N VAL A 137 10.53 -7.81 32.33
CA VAL A 137 9.62 -6.85 32.93
C VAL A 137 10.19 -6.37 34.27
N GLU A 138 10.46 -5.07 34.39
CA GLU A 138 10.98 -4.48 35.63
C GLU A 138 9.85 -3.94 36.51
N GLN A 139 8.83 -3.34 35.88
CA GLN A 139 7.68 -2.76 36.55
C GLN A 139 6.43 -2.88 35.67
N ILE A 140 5.28 -3.02 36.33
CA ILE A 140 3.95 -3.02 35.70
C ILE A 140 3.11 -1.93 36.35
N THR A 141 2.58 -1.02 35.55
CA THR A 141 1.59 -0.03 35.94
C THR A 141 0.27 -0.35 35.26
N GLN A 142 -0.84 -0.13 35.97
CA GLN A 142 -2.20 -0.39 35.48
C GLN A 142 -2.92 0.94 35.32
N GLU A 143 -3.62 1.08 34.20
CA GLU A 143 -4.43 2.25 33.89
C GLU A 143 -5.79 1.80 33.35
N ASP A 144 -6.86 2.31 33.95
CA ASP A 144 -8.22 2.00 33.51
C ASP A 144 -8.71 3.08 32.55
N HIS A 145 -9.15 2.65 31.37
CA HIS A 145 -9.63 3.51 30.30
C HIS A 145 -11.10 3.21 29.99
N PRO A 146 -11.92 4.23 29.69
CA PRO A 146 -13.26 4.01 29.16
C PRO A 146 -13.21 3.17 27.87
N ALA A 147 -14.07 2.16 27.79
CA ALA A 147 -14.15 1.25 26.66
C ALA A 147 -15.61 0.99 26.27
N PHE A 148 -15.78 0.29 25.16
CA PHE A 148 -17.08 -0.17 24.69
C PHE A 148 -17.00 -1.67 24.44
N TYR A 149 -18.01 -2.40 24.89
CA TYR A 149 -18.15 -3.83 24.60
C TYR A 149 -19.28 -4.05 23.61
N TYR A 150 -18.96 -4.75 22.53
CA TYR A 150 -19.91 -5.21 21.54
C TYR A 150 -20.12 -6.71 21.74
N PRO A 151 -21.32 -7.14 22.14
CA PRO A 151 -21.65 -8.55 22.22
C PRO A 151 -21.47 -9.24 20.85
N PRO A 152 -21.23 -10.56 20.83
CA PRO A 152 -21.26 -11.35 19.61
C PRO A 152 -22.57 -11.15 18.84
N MET A 153 -22.53 -11.18 17.49
CA MET A 153 -23.71 -10.94 16.64
C MET A 153 -24.88 -11.91 16.89
N ASP A 154 -24.62 -13.08 17.47
CA ASP A 154 -25.60 -14.09 17.82
C ASP A 154 -26.13 -13.99 19.26
N SER A 155 -25.73 -12.97 20.03
CA SER A 155 -26.27 -12.73 21.36
C SER A 155 -27.76 -12.35 21.31
N GLU A 156 -28.51 -12.77 22.34
CA GLU A 156 -29.92 -12.36 22.49
C GLU A 156 -30.07 -10.84 22.72
N ASP A 157 -29.03 -10.20 23.26
CA ASP A 157 -28.91 -8.76 23.47
C ASP A 157 -27.66 -8.23 22.75
N TYR A 158 -27.87 -7.55 21.61
CA TYR A 158 -26.81 -6.97 20.77
C TYR A 158 -26.63 -5.45 21.04
N ASN A 159 -26.91 -5.01 22.26
CA ASN A 159 -26.71 -3.62 22.64
C ASN A 159 -25.23 -3.33 22.94
N LEU A 160 -24.80 -2.11 22.62
CA LEU A 160 -23.49 -1.59 22.99
C LEU A 160 -23.46 -1.26 24.48
N TYR A 161 -22.48 -1.81 25.21
CA TYR A 161 -22.29 -1.52 26.63
C TYR A 161 -21.10 -0.59 26.84
N ALA A 162 -21.28 0.41 27.70
CA ALA A 162 -20.15 1.14 28.26
C ALA A 162 -19.39 0.20 29.22
N ALA A 163 -18.09 0.08 29.01
CA ALA A 163 -17.23 -0.81 29.77
C ALA A 163 -15.97 -0.05 30.23
N THR A 164 -15.18 -0.70 31.07
CA THR A 164 -13.82 -0.25 31.43
C THR A 164 -12.82 -1.28 30.92
N ARG A 165 -11.74 -0.85 30.30
CA ARG A 165 -10.63 -1.72 29.89
C ARG A 165 -9.36 -1.30 30.63
N THR A 166 -8.67 -2.27 31.20
CA THR A 166 -7.37 -2.03 31.83
C THR A 166 -6.26 -2.15 30.79
N PHE A 167 -5.46 -1.10 30.65
CA PHE A 167 -4.18 -1.11 29.95
C PHE A 167 -3.05 -1.31 30.95
N TYR A 168 -2.05 -2.08 30.53
CA TYR A 168 -0.83 -2.32 31.27
C TYR A 168 0.31 -1.57 30.59
N ILE A 169 0.99 -0.71 31.35
CA ILE A 169 2.24 -0.06 30.94
C ILE A 169 3.38 -0.76 31.66
N LEU A 170 4.18 -1.51 30.90
CA LEU A 170 5.35 -2.22 31.37
C LEU A 170 6.57 -1.31 31.19
N THR A 171 7.38 -1.17 32.22
CA THR A 171 8.78 -0.76 32.05
C THR A 171 9.59 -2.02 31.96
N ALA A 172 10.25 -2.23 30.81
CA ALA A 172 10.96 -3.46 30.55
C ALA A 172 12.37 -3.18 30.03
N LYS A 173 13.32 -3.98 30.51
CA LYS A 173 14.67 -4.02 29.96
C LYS A 173 14.66 -4.85 28.68
N ILE A 174 15.16 -4.29 27.59
CA ILE A 174 15.34 -4.99 26.33
C ILE A 174 16.68 -5.71 26.37
N GLU A 175 16.65 -7.02 26.24
CA GLU A 175 17.85 -7.85 26.27
C GLU A 175 18.41 -8.14 24.89
N GLU A 176 17.51 -8.33 23.93
CA GLU A 176 17.85 -8.71 22.56
C GLU A 176 16.75 -8.26 21.60
N THR A 177 17.14 -7.75 20.44
CA THR A 177 16.25 -7.44 19.32
C THR A 177 16.36 -8.57 18.31
N LEU A 178 15.36 -9.45 18.26
CA LEU A 178 15.37 -10.59 17.34
C LEU A 178 14.99 -10.18 15.91
N LEU A 179 14.04 -9.25 15.80
CA LEU A 179 13.60 -8.69 14.53
C LEU A 179 13.09 -7.26 14.75
N LEU A 180 13.58 -6.33 13.95
CA LEU A 180 13.10 -4.96 13.89
C LEU A 180 13.55 -4.37 12.55
N ASN A 181 12.79 -3.40 12.01
CA ASN A 181 13.25 -2.67 10.83
C ASN A 181 14.56 -1.95 11.18
N PRO A 182 15.61 -2.04 10.33
CA PRO A 182 16.94 -1.50 10.62
C PRO A 182 16.98 0.00 10.89
N ASP A 183 15.95 0.75 10.50
CA ASP A 183 15.85 2.17 10.79
C ASP A 183 15.43 2.45 12.24
N PHE A 184 14.89 1.46 12.96
CA PHE A 184 14.56 1.58 14.38
C PHE A 184 15.70 0.99 15.22
N GLU A 185 15.93 1.61 16.36
CA GLU A 185 16.83 1.10 17.38
C GLU A 185 16.02 1.03 18.68
N ALA A 186 15.94 -0.16 19.26
CA ALA A 186 15.26 -0.35 20.54
C ALA A 186 16.19 0.15 21.67
N PRO A 187 15.69 0.97 22.61
CA PRO A 187 16.47 1.39 23.76
C PRO A 187 16.67 0.23 24.76
N ASP A 188 17.69 0.34 25.63
CA ASP A 188 17.99 -0.65 26.67
C ASP A 188 16.82 -0.88 27.64
N VAL A 189 16.04 0.17 27.88
CA VAL A 189 14.80 0.15 28.68
C VAL A 189 13.73 0.85 27.86
N MET A 190 12.56 0.23 27.76
CA MET A 190 11.47 0.72 26.93
C MET A 190 10.14 0.65 27.68
N GLN A 191 9.26 1.63 27.42
CA GLN A 191 7.87 1.53 27.82
C GLN A 191 7.09 0.69 26.82
N ILE A 192 6.34 -0.27 27.35
CA ILE A 192 5.61 -1.24 26.55
C ILE A 192 4.16 -1.26 26.99
N SER A 193 3.25 -1.00 26.08
CA SER A 193 1.80 -0.94 26.35
C SER A 193 1.10 -2.18 25.84
N THR A 194 0.09 -2.64 26.57
CA THR A 194 -0.73 -3.79 26.19
C THR A 194 -2.07 -3.79 26.91
N ALA A 195 -3.09 -4.39 26.33
CA ALA A 195 -4.38 -4.67 26.97
C ALA A 195 -4.62 -6.17 27.16
N LEU A 196 -3.56 -6.98 27.14
CA LEU A 196 -3.67 -8.44 27.21
C LEU A 196 -3.99 -8.92 28.62
N ASN A 197 -5.04 -9.72 28.71
CA ASN A 197 -5.51 -10.32 29.94
C ASN A 197 -5.44 -11.85 29.89
N THR A 198 -5.28 -12.43 31.06
CA THR A 198 -5.67 -13.82 31.32
C THR A 198 -7.20 -13.94 31.35
N PRO A 199 -7.78 -15.15 31.22
CA PRO A 199 -9.23 -15.35 31.32
C PRO A 199 -9.87 -14.90 32.65
N ASP A 200 -9.07 -14.74 33.71
CA ASP A 200 -9.50 -14.19 35.00
C ASP A 200 -9.27 -12.67 35.14
N GLY A 201 -9.00 -11.97 34.04
CA GLY A 201 -8.92 -10.51 33.99
C GLY A 201 -7.63 -9.91 34.55
N LYS A 202 -6.55 -10.71 34.68
CA LYS A 202 -5.25 -10.24 35.18
C LYS A 202 -4.26 -9.98 34.05
N CYS A 203 -3.20 -9.24 34.35
CA CYS A 203 -2.11 -9.05 33.40
C CYS A 203 -1.46 -10.40 33.08
N VAL A 204 -1.19 -10.65 31.80
CA VAL A 204 -0.45 -11.85 31.35
C VAL A 204 1.05 -11.80 31.72
N PHE A 205 1.56 -10.61 32.02
CA PHE A 205 2.95 -10.36 32.36
C PHE A 205 3.16 -10.30 33.88
N GLU A 206 4.32 -10.78 34.33
CA GLU A 206 4.74 -10.77 35.73
C GLU A 206 6.03 -9.98 35.89
N GLN A 207 6.15 -9.22 36.99
CA GLN A 207 7.39 -8.54 37.33
C GLN A 207 8.55 -9.53 37.50
N GLY A 208 9.70 -9.25 36.89
CA GLY A 208 10.85 -10.14 36.80
C GLY A 208 10.71 -11.25 35.76
N GLY A 209 9.54 -11.40 35.13
CA GLY A 209 9.33 -12.35 34.04
C GLY A 209 10.08 -11.95 32.77
N ARG A 210 10.53 -12.96 32.03
CA ARG A 210 11.27 -12.81 30.78
C ARG A 210 10.45 -13.34 29.61
N TYR A 211 10.39 -12.59 28.52
CA TYR A 211 9.45 -12.84 27.43
C TYR A 211 10.07 -12.53 26.07
N VAL A 212 9.71 -13.31 25.06
CA VAL A 212 9.67 -12.81 23.69
C VAL A 212 8.33 -12.13 23.49
N ILE A 213 8.32 -10.93 22.92
CA ILE A 213 7.11 -10.18 22.58
C ILE A 213 7.12 -9.77 21.11
N ALA A 214 5.95 -9.79 20.51
CA ALA A 214 5.66 -9.38 19.15
C ALA A 214 4.65 -8.23 19.17
N GLY A 215 4.82 -7.26 18.28
CA GLY A 215 3.99 -6.07 18.31
C GLY A 215 4.55 -4.95 17.44
N GLN A 216 4.03 -3.74 17.67
CA GLN A 216 4.38 -2.56 16.88
C GLN A 216 5.32 -1.65 17.67
N PHE A 217 6.44 -1.31 17.04
CA PHE A 217 7.40 -0.33 17.51
C PHE A 217 6.94 1.06 17.08
N HIS A 218 6.79 1.95 18.05
CA HIS A 218 6.48 3.34 17.84
C HIS A 218 7.72 4.14 18.21
N GLY A 219 8.42 4.67 17.19
CA GLY A 219 9.51 5.62 17.42
C GLY A 219 9.01 6.92 18.05
N VAL A 220 9.93 7.86 18.24
CA VAL A 220 9.57 9.21 18.70
C VAL A 220 8.95 9.98 17.54
N PHE A 221 7.68 10.40 17.69
CA PHE A 221 6.95 11.17 16.67
C PHE A 221 6.81 12.63 17.10
N PRO A 222 6.88 13.59 16.16
CA PRO A 222 6.60 14.98 16.47
C PRO A 222 5.14 15.16 16.89
N ARG A 223 4.93 16.00 17.91
CA ARG A 223 3.62 16.37 18.41
C ARG A 223 3.15 17.68 17.79
N LEU A 224 1.85 17.77 17.58
CA LEU A 224 1.19 19.07 17.41
C LEU A 224 1.25 19.82 18.73
N VAL A 225 1.50 21.13 18.68
CA VAL A 225 1.41 22.01 19.84
C VAL A 225 -0.06 22.07 20.27
N GLU A 226 -0.38 21.21 21.24
CA GLU A 226 -1.56 21.19 22.12
C GLU A 226 -2.91 20.82 21.48
N ASP A 227 -3.51 19.71 21.94
CA ASP A 227 -4.92 19.60 22.33
C ASP A 227 -5.93 20.61 21.73
N ILE A 228 -6.18 20.54 20.42
CA ILE A 228 -7.41 21.09 19.83
C ILE A 228 -8.30 19.94 19.42
N THR A 229 -9.10 19.49 20.39
CA THR A 229 -10.35 18.78 20.17
C THR A 229 -11.21 19.56 19.16
N SER A 230 -11.70 18.85 18.13
CA SER A 230 -12.76 19.21 17.16
C SER A 230 -12.35 19.71 15.75
N ALA A 231 -12.28 18.76 14.81
CA ALA A 231 -12.72 18.79 13.39
C ALA A 231 -11.99 19.73 12.38
N PRO A 232 -12.23 19.57 11.05
CA PRO A 232 -11.30 18.93 10.11
C PRO A 232 -10.71 19.94 9.12
N TYR A 233 -9.45 20.33 9.27
CA TYR A 233 -8.73 21.09 8.25
C TYR A 233 -7.24 20.70 8.25
N THR A 234 -6.89 19.84 7.31
CA THR A 234 -5.53 19.38 6.98
C THR A 234 -4.74 20.35 6.09
N ASP A 235 -5.17 21.61 5.94
CA ASP A 235 -4.57 22.49 4.94
C ASP A 235 -3.38 23.32 5.44
N ASP A 236 -3.04 23.29 6.75
CA ASP A 236 -1.93 24.10 7.27
C ASP A 236 -1.23 23.51 8.50
N VAL A 237 -1.02 22.18 8.53
CA VAL A 237 -0.15 21.51 9.53
C VAL A 237 1.23 22.20 9.61
N ARG A 238 1.71 22.80 8.52
CA ARG A 238 2.97 23.54 8.44
C ARG A 238 3.04 24.80 9.31
N LYS A 239 1.92 25.36 9.78
CA LYS A 239 1.87 26.58 10.61
C LYS A 239 1.78 26.33 12.10
N LEU A 240 1.39 25.12 12.50
CA LEU A 240 1.35 24.70 13.90
C LEU A 240 2.69 24.00 14.19
N GLY A 241 3.66 24.77 14.69
CA GLY A 241 5.05 24.34 14.84
C GLY A 241 5.17 22.98 15.53
N LEU A 242 5.35 21.92 14.74
CA LEU A 242 5.59 20.57 15.23
C LEU A 242 6.91 20.55 16.02
N TYR A 243 6.90 19.87 17.16
CA TYR A 243 8.12 19.66 17.94
C TYR A 243 8.20 18.22 18.41
N ILE A 244 9.42 17.71 18.48
CA ILE A 244 9.73 16.48 19.19
C ILE A 244 10.07 16.89 20.62
N ASP A 245 9.35 16.36 21.60
CA ASP A 245 9.75 16.55 22.99
C ASP A 245 11.06 15.80 23.22
N PRO A 246 12.14 16.46 23.67
CA PRO A 246 13.39 15.76 23.97
C PRO A 246 13.26 14.70 25.07
N GLU A 247 12.18 14.71 25.85
CA GLU A 247 11.85 13.68 26.85
C GLU A 247 11.04 12.50 26.27
N ASP A 248 10.57 12.59 25.02
CA ASP A 248 9.84 11.49 24.40
C ASP A 248 10.77 10.32 24.10
N GLU A 249 10.40 9.15 24.59
CA GLU A 249 11.10 7.89 24.36
C GLU A 249 10.31 7.01 23.39
N PRO A 250 10.98 6.15 22.59
CA PRO A 250 10.30 5.13 21.82
C PRO A 250 9.45 4.22 22.71
N THR A 251 8.32 3.78 22.17
CA THR A 251 7.40 2.86 22.86
C THR A 251 7.13 1.64 22.00
N PHE A 252 6.63 0.58 22.64
CA PHE A 252 6.22 -0.63 21.95
C PHE A 252 4.83 -1.03 22.37
N HIS A 253 3.96 -1.32 21.42
CA HIS A 253 2.62 -1.81 21.70
C HIS A 253 2.54 -3.30 21.38
N ILE A 254 2.31 -4.10 22.43
CA ILE A 254 2.03 -5.53 22.27
C ILE A 254 0.55 -5.65 21.91
N GLY A 255 0.31 -6.19 20.72
CA GLY A 255 -1.03 -6.52 20.25
C GLY A 255 -0.96 -7.65 19.25
N SER A 256 -2.11 -8.25 18.99
CA SER A 256 -2.22 -9.45 18.18
C SER A 256 -1.55 -9.27 16.82
N VAL A 257 -0.53 -10.10 16.59
CA VAL A 257 0.11 -10.24 15.30
C VAL A 257 -0.79 -11.13 14.46
N THR A 258 -1.69 -10.49 13.71
CA THR A 258 -2.65 -11.24 12.91
C THR A 258 -1.91 -11.87 11.72
N ARG A 259 -1.91 -13.20 11.64
CA ARG A 259 -1.54 -13.90 10.39
C ARG A 259 -2.51 -13.52 9.28
N ASP A 260 -3.77 -13.35 9.66
CA ASP A 260 -4.88 -12.98 8.82
C ASP A 260 -5.80 -12.04 9.62
N ARG A 261 -6.22 -10.93 9.02
CA ARG A 261 -7.08 -9.90 9.61
C ARG A 261 -8.50 -10.42 9.80
N PHE A 262 -8.87 -11.45 9.05
CA PHE A 262 -10.17 -12.11 9.15
C PHE A 262 -10.19 -13.21 10.21
N THR A 263 -9.02 -13.61 10.72
CA THR A 263 -8.97 -14.59 11.80
C THR A 263 -9.07 -13.87 13.13
N GLN A 264 -10.07 -14.25 13.92
CA GLN A 264 -10.20 -13.82 15.30
C GLN A 264 -8.96 -14.29 16.08
N THR A 265 -8.18 -13.35 16.60
CA THR A 265 -6.94 -13.62 17.35
C THR A 265 -7.13 -13.64 18.85
N GLY A 266 -8.36 -13.45 19.31
CA GLY A 266 -8.73 -13.40 20.71
C GLY A 266 -10.20 -13.01 20.89
N GLU A 267 -10.63 -12.95 22.13
CA GLU A 267 -12.00 -12.64 22.52
C GLU A 267 -12.01 -11.54 23.57
N ASP A 268 -12.96 -10.61 23.41
CA ASP A 268 -13.32 -9.67 24.46
C ASP A 268 -14.31 -10.36 25.42
N ILE A 269 -13.94 -10.47 26.69
CA ILE A 269 -14.77 -11.04 27.74
C ILE A 269 -15.30 -9.90 28.60
N TYR A 270 -16.62 -9.70 28.59
CA TYR A 270 -17.28 -8.73 29.45
C TYR A 270 -17.68 -9.35 30.80
N ASP A 271 -17.26 -8.72 31.89
CA ASP A 271 -17.62 -9.07 33.25
C ASP A 271 -18.73 -8.13 33.76
N GLU A 272 -19.97 -8.63 33.73
CA GLU A 272 -21.15 -7.88 34.17
C GLU A 272 -21.08 -7.43 35.63
N ALA A 273 -20.36 -8.15 36.50
CA ALA A 273 -20.31 -7.83 37.92
C ALA A 273 -19.44 -6.60 38.21
N THR A 274 -18.42 -6.38 37.38
CA THR A 274 -17.44 -5.29 37.55
C THR A 274 -17.59 -4.19 36.50
N GLY A 275 -18.22 -4.48 35.36
CA GLY A 275 -18.31 -3.59 34.20
C GLY A 275 -17.02 -3.53 33.38
N TYR A 276 -16.12 -4.50 33.56
CA TYR A 276 -14.85 -4.56 32.83
C TYR A 276 -14.96 -5.41 31.56
N VAL A 277 -14.16 -5.07 30.56
CA VAL A 277 -13.91 -5.91 29.40
C VAL A 277 -12.44 -6.29 29.36
N TYR A 278 -12.16 -7.58 29.20
CA TYR A 278 -10.83 -8.16 29.15
C TYR A 278 -10.55 -8.68 27.74
N TYR A 279 -9.37 -8.39 27.19
CA TYR A 279 -8.99 -8.97 25.91
C TYR A 279 -8.08 -10.17 26.13
N VAL A 280 -8.54 -11.35 25.71
CA VAL A 280 -7.80 -12.61 25.85
C VAL A 280 -7.40 -13.11 24.46
N GLU A 281 -6.10 -13.22 24.22
CA GLU A 281 -5.59 -13.79 22.96
C GLU A 281 -5.86 -15.30 22.86
N ASP A 282 -6.17 -15.74 21.64
CA ASP A 282 -6.13 -17.15 21.27
C ASP A 282 -4.68 -17.65 21.39
N PRO A 283 -4.43 -18.74 22.14
CA PRO A 283 -3.09 -19.32 22.29
C PRO A 283 -2.34 -19.58 20.98
N ALA A 284 -3.03 -19.86 19.87
CA ALA A 284 -2.42 -20.07 18.56
C ALA A 284 -1.81 -18.79 17.98
N TYR A 285 -2.34 -17.62 18.36
CA TYR A 285 -1.96 -16.29 17.86
C TYR A 285 -1.35 -15.39 18.93
N ALA A 286 -1.06 -15.92 20.11
CA ALA A 286 -0.53 -15.14 21.22
C ALA A 286 0.74 -14.37 20.82
N SER A 287 0.77 -13.07 21.11
CA SER A 287 1.83 -12.13 20.74
C SER A 287 3.04 -12.20 21.67
N PHE A 288 3.10 -13.18 22.57
CA PHE A 288 4.21 -13.36 23.49
C PHE A 288 4.53 -14.84 23.73
N ILE A 289 5.77 -15.09 24.18
CA ILE A 289 6.25 -16.38 24.66
C ILE A 289 6.99 -16.12 25.98
N ARG A 290 6.57 -16.79 27.06
CA ARG A 290 7.30 -16.74 28.33
C ARG A 290 8.56 -17.60 28.23
N LEU A 291 9.69 -17.02 28.60
CA LEU A 291 11.01 -17.66 28.53
C LEU A 291 11.48 -18.14 29.90
N LYS A 292 12.35 -19.14 29.89
CA LYS A 292 13.16 -19.50 31.04
C LYS A 292 14.20 -18.40 31.34
N ASP A 293 14.85 -18.52 32.49
CA ASP A 293 15.83 -17.54 32.98
C ASP A 293 16.99 -17.26 32.02
N THR A 294 17.35 -18.22 31.15
CA THR A 294 18.46 -18.08 30.19
C THR A 294 18.11 -18.65 28.82
N GLY A 295 18.59 -18.00 27.75
CA GLY A 295 18.39 -18.44 26.36
C GLY A 295 16.99 -18.13 25.83
N LEU A 296 16.60 -18.68 24.68
CA LEU A 296 15.28 -18.47 24.07
C LEU A 296 14.32 -19.64 24.29
N GLU A 297 14.60 -20.47 25.32
CA GLU A 297 13.75 -21.61 25.64
C GLU A 297 12.44 -21.16 26.29
N ALA A 298 11.32 -21.52 25.68
CA ALA A 298 10.00 -21.30 26.25
C ALA A 298 9.81 -22.07 27.57
N THR A 299 9.02 -21.50 28.48
CA THR A 299 8.61 -22.19 29.72
C THR A 299 7.52 -23.22 29.48
N ASP A 300 6.62 -22.96 28.53
CA ASP A 300 5.51 -23.83 28.18
C ASP A 300 5.88 -24.70 26.97
N GLU A 301 5.61 -26.00 27.04
CA GLU A 301 5.92 -26.96 25.97
C GLU A 301 5.22 -26.59 24.66
N LYS A 302 4.03 -25.99 24.72
CA LYS A 302 3.26 -25.58 23.53
C LYS A 302 3.95 -24.46 22.73
N ASP A 303 4.83 -23.71 23.37
CA ASP A 303 5.48 -22.53 22.79
C ASP A 303 6.88 -22.83 22.24
N ILE A 304 7.42 -24.04 22.47
CA ILE A 304 8.79 -24.44 22.07
C ILE A 304 9.05 -24.22 20.57
N THR A 305 8.04 -24.40 19.71
CA THR A 305 8.18 -24.25 18.25
C THR A 305 7.58 -22.95 17.71
N ARG A 306 7.02 -22.09 18.57
CA ARG A 306 6.27 -20.89 18.13
C ARG A 306 7.18 -19.72 17.76
N LEU A 307 8.40 -19.67 18.31
CA LEU A 307 9.34 -18.57 18.05
C LEU A 307 9.64 -18.41 16.57
N ASP A 308 10.01 -19.50 15.88
CA ASP A 308 10.31 -19.47 14.45
C ASP A 308 9.10 -19.00 13.64
N THR A 309 7.89 -19.39 14.04
CA THR A 309 6.68 -18.96 13.35
C THR A 309 6.40 -17.48 13.57
N LEU A 310 6.56 -16.96 14.79
CA LEU A 310 6.42 -15.52 15.07
C LEU A 310 7.45 -14.69 14.32
N LEU A 311 8.71 -15.14 14.26
CA LEU A 311 9.76 -14.51 13.46
C LEU A 311 9.37 -14.44 11.99
N GLN A 312 8.90 -15.55 11.44
CA GLN A 312 8.44 -15.61 10.06
C GLN A 312 7.27 -14.65 9.83
N ASP A 313 6.23 -14.73 10.67
CA ASP A 313 5.02 -13.90 10.60
C ASP A 313 5.35 -12.40 10.61
N MET A 314 6.30 -12.00 11.46
CA MET A 314 6.71 -10.60 11.56
C MET A 314 7.61 -10.15 10.41
N ASP A 315 8.53 -10.98 9.97
CA ASP A 315 9.38 -10.67 8.81
C ASP A 315 8.55 -10.57 7.53
N PHE A 316 7.57 -11.46 7.36
CA PHE A 316 6.65 -11.41 6.23
C PHE A 316 5.87 -10.10 6.18
N ASN A 317 5.28 -9.67 7.29
CA ASN A 317 4.54 -8.41 7.35
C ASN A 317 5.45 -7.22 7.06
N MET A 318 6.61 -7.18 7.71
CA MET A 318 7.53 -6.05 7.64
C MET A 318 8.25 -5.93 6.28
N ARG A 319 8.37 -7.00 5.51
CA ARG A 319 9.03 -6.99 4.19
C ARG A 319 8.10 -7.24 3.00
N SER A 320 6.79 -7.22 3.23
CA SER A 320 5.80 -7.27 2.15
C SER A 320 5.59 -5.88 1.58
N LEU A 321 5.75 -5.73 0.27
CA LEU A 321 5.57 -4.48 -0.44
C LEU A 321 4.24 -4.49 -1.21
N PRO A 322 3.56 -3.34 -1.35
CA PRO A 322 2.44 -3.23 -2.27
C PRO A 322 2.92 -3.47 -3.70
N VAL A 323 2.18 -4.27 -4.47
CA VAL A 323 2.49 -4.55 -5.87
C VAL A 323 1.26 -4.28 -6.72
N LEU A 324 1.43 -3.49 -7.77
CA LEU A 324 0.43 -3.28 -8.80
C LEU A 324 0.84 -4.02 -10.06
N ALA A 325 0.03 -4.99 -10.48
CA ALA A 325 0.21 -5.62 -11.77
C ALA A 325 -0.55 -4.84 -12.85
N ALA A 326 0.15 -4.32 -13.86
CA ALA A 326 -0.41 -3.56 -14.96
C ALA A 326 0.47 -3.65 -16.22
N ASP A 327 -0.14 -3.83 -17.40
CA ASP A 327 0.61 -3.88 -18.66
C ASP A 327 0.89 -2.48 -19.23
N ALA A 328 -0.08 -1.57 -19.15
CA ALA A 328 0.06 -0.17 -19.59
C ALA A 328 0.34 0.74 -18.39
N VAL A 329 1.62 0.93 -18.06
CA VAL A 329 2.06 1.76 -16.92
C VAL A 329 1.61 3.22 -17.10
N GLU A 330 1.63 3.73 -18.34
CA GLU A 330 1.22 5.09 -18.69
C GLU A 330 -0.29 5.34 -18.47
N ALA A 331 -1.08 4.27 -18.35
CA ALA A 331 -2.50 4.33 -18.04
C ALA A 331 -2.80 4.32 -16.53
N LEU A 332 -1.79 4.14 -15.68
CA LEU A 332 -1.96 4.35 -14.24
C LEU A 332 -2.19 5.83 -13.98
N PHE A 333 -3.15 6.16 -13.11
CA PHE A 333 -3.60 7.54 -12.91
C PHE A 333 -2.46 8.53 -12.62
N PRO A 334 -1.47 8.24 -11.75
CA PRO A 334 -0.36 9.16 -11.52
C PRO A 334 0.57 9.35 -12.73
N PHE A 335 0.80 8.29 -13.53
CA PHE A 335 1.59 8.39 -14.76
C PHE A 335 0.84 9.18 -15.84
N HIS A 336 -0.46 8.96 -15.99
CA HIS A 336 -1.30 9.70 -16.92
C HIS A 336 -1.35 11.20 -16.57
N GLN A 337 -1.48 11.52 -15.28
CA GLN A 337 -1.42 12.90 -14.78
C GLN A 337 -0.01 13.50 -14.81
N LYS A 338 1.00 12.73 -15.20
CA LYS A 338 2.43 13.12 -15.21
C LYS A 338 2.95 13.56 -13.84
N THR A 339 2.27 13.15 -12.78
CA THR A 339 2.73 13.30 -11.40
C THR A 339 3.69 12.17 -11.04
N ALA A 340 3.59 11.03 -11.73
CA ALA A 340 4.60 9.98 -11.77
C ALA A 340 5.25 9.87 -13.15
N TYR A 341 6.52 9.47 -13.20
CA TYR A 341 7.27 9.26 -14.43
C TYR A 341 8.47 8.34 -14.20
N ILE A 342 8.90 7.61 -15.24
CA ILE A 342 10.11 6.79 -15.20
C ILE A 342 11.32 7.71 -15.28
N SER A 343 12.12 7.75 -14.22
CA SER A 343 13.31 8.61 -14.11
C SER A 343 14.56 7.93 -14.65
N GLU A 344 14.66 6.60 -14.54
CA GLU A 344 15.78 5.81 -15.08
C GLU A 344 15.28 4.50 -15.73
N GLY A 345 16.01 4.02 -16.73
CA GLY A 345 15.66 2.78 -17.44
C GLY A 345 14.51 2.97 -18.42
N ARG A 346 13.56 2.04 -18.42
CA ARG A 346 12.43 2.00 -19.36
C ARG A 346 11.17 1.43 -18.72
N GLY A 347 10.01 1.70 -19.33
CA GLY A 347 8.77 0.98 -19.06
C GLY A 347 8.78 -0.44 -19.63
N PHE A 348 7.67 -1.14 -19.49
CA PHE A 348 7.51 -2.49 -20.05
C PHE A 348 7.47 -2.44 -21.57
N SER A 349 8.25 -3.33 -22.21
CA SER A 349 8.21 -3.49 -23.66
C SER A 349 7.07 -4.44 -24.06
N GLY A 350 6.67 -4.41 -25.33
CA GLY A 350 5.70 -5.39 -25.86
C GLY A 350 6.19 -6.84 -25.71
N GLU A 351 7.50 -7.08 -25.71
CA GLU A 351 8.09 -8.40 -25.43
C GLU A 351 7.92 -8.77 -23.96
N ASP A 352 8.14 -7.84 -23.02
CA ASP A 352 7.95 -8.12 -21.59
C ASP A 352 6.51 -8.52 -21.27
N ILE A 353 5.54 -7.85 -21.89
CA ILE A 353 4.12 -8.13 -21.71
C ILE A 353 3.75 -9.46 -22.39
N SER A 354 4.09 -9.64 -23.66
CA SER A 354 3.68 -10.83 -24.43
C SER A 354 4.38 -12.12 -24.01
N ALA A 355 5.62 -12.04 -23.52
CA ALA A 355 6.38 -13.16 -22.99
C ALA A 355 6.23 -13.33 -21.46
N HIS A 356 5.50 -12.42 -20.79
CA HIS A 356 5.37 -12.36 -19.33
C HIS A 356 6.74 -12.40 -18.61
N ASN A 357 7.69 -11.61 -19.11
CA ASN A 357 9.02 -11.52 -18.51
C ASN A 357 8.89 -11.02 -17.06
N LYS A 358 9.68 -11.61 -16.16
CA LYS A 358 9.76 -11.19 -14.76
C LYS A 358 10.57 -9.90 -14.67
N VAL A 359 9.90 -8.78 -14.93
CA VAL A 359 10.46 -7.44 -14.88
C VAL A 359 9.65 -6.58 -13.94
N VAL A 360 10.32 -5.63 -13.28
CA VAL A 360 9.70 -4.79 -12.25
C VAL A 360 10.13 -3.33 -12.42
N LEU A 361 9.19 -2.42 -12.17
CA LEU A 361 9.49 -1.01 -11.93
C LEU A 361 9.50 -0.76 -10.43
N VAL A 362 10.53 -0.06 -9.98
CA VAL A 362 10.78 0.22 -8.56
C VAL A 362 10.66 1.74 -8.33
N PRO A 363 10.03 2.19 -7.24
CA PRO A 363 9.99 3.60 -6.91
C PRO A 363 11.40 4.09 -6.53
N ALA A 364 11.73 5.32 -6.92
CA ALA A 364 13.07 5.88 -6.73
C ALA A 364 13.50 5.95 -5.26
N SER A 365 12.56 6.18 -4.36
CA SER A 365 12.76 6.13 -2.90
C SER A 365 13.29 4.77 -2.45
N LEU A 366 12.59 3.70 -2.83
CA LEU A 366 12.96 2.33 -2.48
C LEU A 366 14.29 1.92 -3.13
N ALA A 367 14.49 2.33 -4.39
CA ALA A 367 15.75 2.10 -5.10
C ALA A 367 16.93 2.81 -4.43
N GLN A 368 16.76 4.08 -4.03
CA GLN A 368 17.77 4.85 -3.32
C GLN A 368 18.14 4.20 -1.98
N LYS A 369 17.13 3.87 -1.15
CA LYS A 369 17.33 3.25 0.17
C LYS A 369 18.11 1.94 0.06
N ASN A 370 17.75 1.10 -0.90
CA ASN A 370 18.32 -0.24 -1.07
C ASN A 370 19.48 -0.28 -2.09
N SER A 371 19.94 0.88 -2.58
CA SER A 371 20.99 0.99 -3.60
C SER A 371 20.72 0.19 -4.88
N LEU A 372 19.45 0.01 -5.26
CA LEU A 372 19.03 -0.73 -6.44
C LEU A 372 19.31 0.05 -7.72
N LYS A 373 19.63 -0.68 -8.78
CA LYS A 373 19.92 -0.17 -10.12
C LYS A 373 19.18 -0.98 -11.17
N ILE A 374 19.09 -0.41 -12.37
CA ILE A 374 18.60 -1.13 -13.55
C ILE A 374 19.46 -2.39 -13.78
N GLY A 375 18.79 -3.53 -13.94
CA GLY A 375 19.41 -4.85 -14.11
C GLY A 375 19.56 -5.66 -12.83
N ASP A 376 19.34 -5.05 -11.66
CA ASP A 376 19.33 -5.79 -10.39
C ASP A 376 18.15 -6.77 -10.32
N ARG A 377 18.27 -7.77 -9.45
CA ARG A 377 17.30 -8.86 -9.33
C ARG A 377 16.63 -8.83 -7.96
N LEU A 378 15.31 -8.94 -7.95
CA LEU A 378 14.46 -9.02 -6.76
C LEU A 378 13.71 -10.35 -6.75
N HIS A 379 13.91 -11.17 -5.73
CA HIS A 379 13.11 -12.36 -5.46
C HIS A 379 11.80 -11.91 -4.84
N LEU A 380 10.71 -12.04 -5.60
CA LEU A 380 9.38 -11.64 -5.18
C LEU A 380 8.51 -12.87 -5.04
N SER A 381 7.86 -12.98 -3.88
CA SER A 381 6.77 -13.92 -3.64
C SER A 381 5.46 -13.11 -3.58
N LEU A 382 4.71 -13.16 -4.68
CA LEU A 382 3.46 -12.44 -4.87
C LEU A 382 2.30 -13.24 -4.30
N THR A 383 1.52 -12.65 -3.39
CA THR A 383 0.22 -13.15 -2.94
C THR A 383 -0.88 -12.20 -3.41
N GLN A 384 -2.15 -12.61 -3.29
CA GLN A 384 -3.23 -11.63 -3.40
C GLN A 384 -2.97 -10.52 -2.36
N GLY A 385 -3.20 -9.28 -2.78
CA GLY A 385 -3.04 -8.11 -1.94
C GLY A 385 -4.40 -7.44 -1.76
N MET A 386 -4.69 -7.00 -0.55
CA MET A 386 -5.82 -6.10 -0.27
C MET A 386 -5.26 -4.74 0.11
N PHE A 387 -5.68 -3.73 -0.63
CA PHE A 387 -5.60 -2.36 -0.20
C PHE A 387 -6.90 -2.04 0.52
N SER A 388 -6.82 -1.61 1.77
CA SER A 388 -8.02 -1.18 2.49
C SER A 388 -8.28 0.28 2.21
N LEU A 389 -9.48 0.58 1.73
CA LEU A 389 -10.12 1.89 1.85
C LEU A 389 -10.72 1.95 3.26
N HIS A 390 -10.18 2.75 4.18
CA HIS A 390 -10.87 2.97 5.44
C HIS A 390 -11.89 4.11 5.28
N ASN A 391 -13.15 3.84 5.67
CA ASN A 391 -14.23 4.82 5.70
C ASN A 391 -14.18 5.63 7.02
N PRO A 392 -14.13 6.97 6.98
CA PRO A 392 -14.00 7.85 8.15
C PRO A 392 -15.31 8.12 8.89
N GLU A 393 -16.19 7.12 9.09
CA GLU A 393 -17.36 7.30 9.97
C GLU A 393 -16.99 7.38 11.48
N GLY A 394 -15.70 7.51 11.77
CA GLY A 394 -15.16 7.86 13.08
C GLY A 394 -14.06 8.92 13.02
N GLY A 395 -14.21 9.97 12.20
CA GLY A 395 -13.38 11.19 12.28
C GLY A 395 -12.09 11.18 11.44
N SER A 396 -12.00 12.17 10.54
CA SER A 396 -10.89 12.53 9.63
C SER A 396 -10.44 11.50 8.57
N GLY A 397 -11.00 11.65 7.37
CA GLY A 397 -10.31 11.37 6.08
C GLY A 397 -10.51 10.01 5.42
N GLU A 398 -10.91 10.02 4.14
CA GLU A 398 -10.84 8.85 3.24
C GLU A 398 -9.35 8.55 2.97
N HIS A 399 -8.77 7.56 3.64
CA HIS A 399 -7.37 7.17 3.44
C HIS A 399 -7.29 5.74 2.93
N MET A 400 -6.66 5.55 1.76
CA MET A 400 -6.18 4.23 1.34
C MET A 400 -4.80 4.00 1.94
N TYR A 401 -4.66 2.98 2.77
CA TYR A 401 -3.37 2.53 3.26
C TYR A 401 -3.18 1.05 2.94
N TYR A 402 -1.95 0.70 2.60
CA TYR A 402 -1.57 -0.68 2.36
C TYR A 402 -1.43 -1.38 3.71
N LEU A 403 -2.10 -2.52 3.85
CA LEU A 403 -1.97 -3.40 4.99
C LEU A 403 -1.59 -4.78 4.46
N PRO A 404 -0.30 -5.17 4.50
CA PRO A 404 0.08 -6.56 4.26
C PRO A 404 -0.55 -7.47 5.32
N ILE A 405 -0.75 -6.91 6.52
CA ILE A 405 -1.44 -7.50 7.65
C ILE A 405 -2.85 -7.86 7.22
N GLY A 406 -3.10 -9.16 7.11
CA GLY A 406 -4.40 -9.69 6.75
C GLY A 406 -4.54 -10.31 5.38
N GLN A 407 -3.44 -10.51 4.66
CA GLN A 407 -3.45 -11.40 3.50
C GLN A 407 -3.41 -12.88 3.87
N GLY A 408 -3.17 -13.25 5.13
CA GLY A 408 -2.82 -14.63 5.45
C GLY A 408 -1.40 -14.96 4.95
N TYR A 409 -0.80 -16.02 5.48
CA TYR A 409 0.13 -16.81 4.67
C TYR A 409 -0.66 -17.50 3.56
N GLN A 410 -1.12 -16.72 2.59
CA GLN A 410 -1.68 -17.28 1.38
C GLN A 410 -0.55 -17.87 0.55
N ALA A 411 -0.84 -19.02 -0.07
CA ALA A 411 0.08 -19.58 -1.04
C ALA A 411 0.37 -18.50 -2.10
N PRO A 412 1.65 -18.23 -2.41
CA PRO A 412 1.99 -17.26 -3.44
C PRO A 412 1.27 -17.61 -4.74
N VAL A 413 0.63 -16.62 -5.34
CA VAL A 413 0.10 -16.75 -6.71
C VAL A 413 1.25 -16.87 -7.70
N GLU A 414 2.40 -16.29 -7.35
CA GLU A 414 3.64 -16.41 -8.11
C GLU A 414 4.85 -16.19 -7.19
N ALA A 415 5.92 -16.95 -7.37
CA ALA A 415 7.21 -16.65 -6.74
C ALA A 415 8.33 -16.79 -7.78
N ASP A 416 9.03 -15.69 -8.07
CA ASP A 416 10.07 -15.66 -9.10
C ASP A 416 11.08 -14.52 -8.87
N THR A 417 12.12 -14.48 -9.68
CA THR A 417 13.16 -13.45 -9.65
C THR A 417 12.94 -12.41 -10.74
N TYR A 418 12.50 -11.24 -10.32
CA TYR A 418 12.20 -10.09 -11.15
C TYR A 418 13.43 -9.25 -11.42
N THR A 419 13.60 -8.77 -12.66
CA THR A 419 14.69 -7.86 -13.04
C THR A 419 14.20 -6.42 -13.04
N VAL A 420 14.91 -5.52 -12.37
CA VAL A 420 14.59 -4.09 -12.36
C VAL A 420 14.84 -3.51 -13.74
N VAL A 421 13.80 -3.08 -14.44
CA VAL A 421 13.91 -2.50 -15.80
C VAL A 421 13.72 -0.99 -15.84
N GLY A 422 13.12 -0.43 -14.79
CA GLY A 422 12.94 1.01 -14.65
C GLY A 422 12.81 1.42 -13.19
N ILE A 423 13.22 2.67 -12.93
CA ILE A 423 13.01 3.35 -11.67
C ILE A 423 12.08 4.52 -11.95
N TYR A 424 11.05 4.71 -11.12
CA TYR A 424 10.05 5.75 -11.32
C TYR A 424 9.95 6.69 -10.11
N ASN A 425 9.69 7.96 -10.39
CA ASN A 425 9.29 8.95 -9.39
C ASN A 425 7.76 9.04 -9.34
N ALA A 426 7.20 9.23 -8.16
CA ALA A 426 5.78 9.49 -7.93
C ALA A 426 5.62 10.45 -6.74
N PRO A 427 4.45 11.10 -6.57
CA PRO A 427 4.18 11.91 -5.39
C PRO A 427 4.32 11.08 -4.12
N MET A 428 4.99 11.65 -3.14
CA MET A 428 5.27 10.99 -1.87
C MET A 428 4.14 11.23 -0.87
N TRP A 429 3.82 10.21 -0.07
CA TRP A 429 2.93 10.31 1.09
C TRP A 429 1.52 10.85 0.81
N ASP A 430 1.07 10.71 -0.44
CA ASP A 430 -0.25 11.17 -0.86
C ASP A 430 -1.29 10.06 -0.66
N VAL A 431 -2.38 10.41 0.03
CA VAL A 431 -3.50 9.53 0.42
C VAL A 431 -4.66 9.53 -0.59
N LEU A 432 -4.48 10.18 -1.75
CA LEU A 432 -5.52 10.21 -2.77
C LEU A 432 -5.99 8.79 -3.13
N PRO A 433 -7.29 8.57 -3.40
CA PRO A 433 -7.89 7.27 -3.75
C PRO A 433 -7.31 6.54 -4.97
N ARG A 434 -6.24 7.05 -5.59
CA ARG A 434 -5.54 6.56 -6.79
C ARG A 434 -4.03 6.89 -6.78
N SER A 435 -3.43 7.16 -5.63
CA SER A 435 -2.00 7.44 -5.49
C SER A 435 -1.15 6.17 -5.62
N LEU A 436 0.08 6.31 -6.12
CA LEU A 436 1.10 5.25 -6.04
C LEU A 436 1.80 5.40 -4.69
N MET A 437 1.71 4.38 -3.85
CA MET A 437 2.38 4.37 -2.56
C MET A 437 3.91 4.32 -2.73
N MET A 438 4.64 4.89 -1.78
CA MET A 438 6.11 5.01 -1.77
C MET A 438 6.87 3.68 -1.96
N ASN A 439 6.28 2.58 -1.48
CA ASN A 439 6.84 1.23 -1.54
C ASN A 439 6.21 0.38 -2.65
N CYS A 440 5.38 0.98 -3.52
CA CYS A 440 4.64 0.24 -4.54
C CYS A 440 5.55 -0.23 -5.66
N LEU A 441 5.64 -1.54 -5.88
CA LEU A 441 6.25 -2.08 -7.09
C LEU A 441 5.21 -2.12 -8.20
N ILE A 442 5.67 -2.04 -9.45
CA ILE A 442 4.81 -2.28 -10.61
C ILE A 442 5.40 -3.44 -11.41
N VAL A 443 4.56 -4.41 -11.75
CA VAL A 443 4.92 -5.60 -12.55
C VAL A 443 3.97 -5.76 -13.74
N PRO A 444 4.36 -6.43 -14.83
CA PRO A 444 3.42 -6.81 -15.89
C PRO A 444 2.31 -7.71 -15.34
N LEU A 445 1.13 -7.71 -15.97
CA LEU A 445 0.05 -8.61 -15.57
C LEU A 445 0.46 -10.07 -15.81
N SER A 446 0.48 -10.85 -14.73
CA SER A 446 0.63 -12.30 -14.83
C SER A 446 -0.70 -12.94 -15.30
N GLN A 447 -0.64 -13.97 -16.12
CA GLN A 447 -1.81 -14.81 -16.46
C GLN A 447 -2.19 -15.69 -15.24
N GLY A 448 -2.83 -15.10 -14.24
CA GLY A 448 -3.43 -15.82 -13.12
C GLY A 448 -4.88 -16.23 -13.43
N LYS A 449 -5.22 -17.51 -13.21
CA LYS A 449 -6.62 -18.01 -13.24
C LYS A 449 -7.45 -17.23 -12.21
N GLY A 450 -8.19 -16.23 -12.67
CA GLY A 450 -8.90 -15.30 -11.80
C GLY A 450 -9.35 -14.03 -12.52
N VAL A 451 -8.91 -13.82 -13.77
CA VAL A 451 -9.60 -12.90 -14.68
C VAL A 451 -11.03 -13.42 -14.84
N HIS A 452 -11.97 -12.84 -14.09
CA HIS A 452 -13.36 -12.89 -14.48
C HIS A 452 -13.41 -12.40 -15.91
N ASP A 453 -13.80 -13.28 -16.82
CA ASP A 453 -13.94 -13.00 -18.24
C ASP A 453 -14.94 -11.85 -18.40
N LEU A 454 -14.43 -10.62 -18.51
CA LEU A 454 -15.22 -9.42 -18.69
C LEU A 454 -15.76 -9.29 -20.12
N SER A 455 -15.61 -10.32 -20.97
CA SER A 455 -16.31 -10.39 -22.26
C SER A 455 -17.83 -10.63 -22.13
N ALA A 456 -18.32 -10.82 -20.90
CA ALA A 456 -19.72 -11.09 -20.60
C ALA A 456 -20.51 -9.93 -19.94
N ILE A 457 -20.02 -8.67 -19.99
CA ILE A 457 -20.83 -7.48 -19.62
C ILE A 457 -21.05 -6.58 -20.82
#